data_AF-A0A7S3XSQ6-F1
#
_entry.id   AF-A0A7S3XSQ6-F1
#
_cell.length_a   1.000
_cell.length_b   1.000
_cell.length_c   1.000
_cell.angle_alpha   90.00
_cell.angle_beta   90.00
_cell.angle_gamma   90.00
#
_symmetry.space_group_name_H-M   'P 1'
#
loop_
_entity.id
_entity.type
_entity.pdbx_description
1 polymer ?
#
loop_
_entity_poly.entity_id
_entity_poly.type
_entity_poly.pdbx_seq_one_letter_code
_entity_poly.pdbx_strand_id
1 'polypeptide(L)'
;EAREMTIGAAIEAQPHGEQGQWEQAFAGFQAAWNLSWSRVGMFGCEAIPREYVQLEVSRETPLSFCLPGDKDEGACCLALVRYLVDQHNIFVQAVDERLLLARRSTHRADARTAAVSSRHMLPAHAVAYDLEGDFAPFLAGRCVAPAASGGGVRYDFAKAEDRLLHRHFADTPAVDLELRAFTFAREERLAGGLGPLRQKVAQAPLPPDTQDAIRRDVTTPAQAARCMEVLETAIGFLTTTGGSFVKRLDESAGEMMLHQYLRTVLLMEDTSALGSRAVAQQVQLRHLEALHGLLSGLTEADPFEGVDAKYRDDLPDGMAEILEKRAPLLELSTLLPLLKGFIVANLKEGTMDPESKAKDNVGWLDPGGDAYLMDLPWFADHWPDNLGTRHLVAAYRVLEGAEV
;
A
#
# COMPACT_ATOMS: atom_id res chain seq x y z
N GLU A 1 0.25 -17.50 -15.08
CA GLU A 1 1.14 -16.85 -16.05
C GLU A 1 2.50 -16.44 -15.48
N ALA A 2 2.64 -15.43 -14.61
CA ALA A 2 3.98 -14.98 -14.14
C ALA A 2 4.80 -16.02 -13.35
N ARG A 3 4.13 -16.98 -12.68
CA ARG A 3 4.80 -18.14 -12.03
C ARG A 3 5.17 -19.27 -13.00
N GLU A 4 4.59 -19.27 -14.20
CA GLU A 4 4.76 -20.32 -15.22
C GLU A 4 5.72 -19.88 -16.33
N MET A 5 5.84 -18.57 -16.57
CA MET A 5 6.78 -17.98 -17.51
C MET A 5 8.14 -17.75 -16.86
N THR A 6 9.21 -18.17 -17.53
CA THR A 6 10.59 -17.89 -17.10
C THR A 6 11.02 -16.50 -17.54
N ILE A 7 12.01 -15.93 -16.85
CA ILE A 7 12.56 -14.61 -17.20
C ILE A 7 13.16 -14.63 -18.61
N GLY A 8 13.86 -15.70 -18.99
CA GLY A 8 14.40 -15.88 -20.34
C GLY A 8 13.31 -15.84 -21.41
N ALA A 9 12.22 -16.58 -21.20
CA ALA A 9 11.07 -16.56 -22.11
C ALA A 9 10.42 -15.17 -22.19
N ALA A 10 10.36 -14.44 -21.07
CA ALA A 10 9.79 -13.08 -21.03
C ALA A 10 10.61 -12.06 -21.82
N ILE A 11 11.95 -12.18 -21.79
CA ILE A 11 12.85 -11.35 -22.58
C ILE A 11 12.75 -11.69 -24.07
N GLU A 12 12.70 -12.99 -24.41
CA GLU A 12 12.57 -13.45 -25.81
C GLU A 12 11.24 -13.05 -26.45
N ALA A 13 10.18 -12.93 -25.65
CA ALA A 13 8.87 -12.44 -26.08
C ALA A 13 8.86 -10.93 -26.42
N GLN A 14 9.87 -10.16 -26.02
CA GLN A 14 9.96 -8.73 -26.35
C GLN A 14 10.36 -8.48 -27.81
N PRO A 15 9.99 -7.34 -28.41
CA PRO A 15 10.43 -6.97 -29.75
C PRO A 15 11.96 -6.99 -29.88
N HIS A 16 12.49 -7.50 -31.00
CA HIS A 16 13.94 -7.68 -31.22
C HIS A 16 14.80 -6.43 -30.97
N GLY A 17 14.24 -5.22 -31.13
CA GLY A 17 14.94 -3.96 -30.85
C GLY A 17 15.13 -3.67 -29.36
N GLU A 18 14.35 -4.28 -28.48
CA GLU A 18 14.32 -4.00 -27.03
C GLU A 18 14.97 -5.12 -26.20
N GLN A 19 15.11 -6.33 -26.76
CA GLN A 19 15.69 -7.50 -26.09
C GLN A 19 17.05 -7.21 -25.42
N GLY A 20 17.93 -6.45 -26.09
CA GLY A 20 19.24 -6.10 -25.54
C GLY A 20 19.19 -5.22 -24.29
N GLN A 21 18.21 -4.31 -24.20
CA GLN A 21 18.02 -3.45 -23.03
C GLN A 21 17.53 -4.27 -21.83
N TRP A 22 16.55 -5.16 -22.06
CA TRP A 22 16.02 -6.05 -21.03
C TRP A 22 17.07 -7.04 -20.54
N GLU A 23 17.93 -7.54 -21.43
CA GLU A 23 19.04 -8.40 -21.07
C GLU A 23 20.04 -7.69 -20.15
N GLN A 24 20.39 -6.44 -20.48
CA GLN A 24 21.29 -5.64 -19.66
C GLN A 24 20.69 -5.34 -18.29
N ALA A 25 19.39 -5.00 -18.24
CA ALA A 25 18.68 -4.75 -16.99
C ALA A 25 18.64 -6.01 -16.11
N PHE A 26 18.33 -7.17 -16.72
CA PHE A 26 18.30 -8.44 -16.02
C PHE A 26 19.68 -8.86 -15.51
N ALA A 27 20.75 -8.66 -16.31
CA ALA A 27 22.11 -8.95 -15.87
C ALA A 27 22.49 -8.15 -14.61
N GLY A 28 22.11 -6.87 -14.55
CA GLY A 28 22.28 -6.04 -13.36
C GLY A 28 21.51 -6.57 -12.15
N PHE A 29 20.23 -6.91 -12.34
CA PHE A 29 19.39 -7.49 -11.29
C PHE A 29 19.94 -8.83 -10.77
N GLN A 30 20.31 -9.73 -11.68
CA GLN A 30 20.89 -11.04 -11.38
C GLN A 30 22.17 -10.90 -10.56
N ALA A 31 23.08 -10.01 -10.97
CA ALA A 31 24.31 -9.76 -10.24
C ALA A 31 24.02 -9.21 -8.83
N ALA A 32 23.11 -8.25 -8.71
CA ALA A 32 22.74 -7.66 -7.43
C ALA A 32 22.12 -8.71 -6.49
N TRP A 33 21.23 -9.55 -7.01
CA TRP A 33 20.61 -10.65 -6.27
C TRP A 33 21.65 -11.66 -5.81
N ASN A 34 22.40 -12.27 -6.72
CA ASN A 34 23.31 -13.38 -6.38
C ASN A 34 24.46 -12.94 -5.45
N LEU A 35 24.84 -11.66 -5.45
CA LEU A 35 25.83 -11.11 -4.52
C LEU A 35 25.29 -10.76 -3.14
N SER A 36 24.03 -10.31 -3.07
CA SER A 36 23.50 -9.64 -1.87
C SER A 36 22.39 -10.41 -1.16
N TRP A 37 21.68 -11.29 -1.86
CA TRP A 37 20.45 -11.92 -1.39
C TRP A 37 20.64 -12.75 -0.12
N SER A 38 21.78 -13.44 0.00
CA SER A 38 22.16 -14.17 1.22
C SER A 38 22.24 -13.31 2.50
N ARG A 39 22.29 -11.99 2.36
CA ARG A 39 22.34 -11.01 3.46
C ARG A 39 20.98 -10.38 3.76
N VAL A 40 19.96 -10.66 2.94
CA VAL A 40 18.59 -10.16 3.12
C VAL A 40 17.85 -11.15 4.01
N GLY A 41 17.60 -10.78 5.27
CA GLY A 41 16.96 -11.67 6.26
C GLY A 41 15.46 -11.43 6.46
N MET A 42 14.98 -10.22 6.20
CA MET A 42 13.60 -9.80 6.51
C MET A 42 13.11 -8.74 5.51
N PHE A 43 11.79 -8.70 5.30
CA PHE A 43 11.10 -7.61 4.63
C PHE A 43 9.94 -7.13 5.52
N GLY A 44 9.98 -5.86 5.96
CA GLY A 44 9.02 -5.36 6.95
C GLY A 44 9.15 -6.11 8.29
N CYS A 45 8.06 -6.75 8.72
CA CYS A 45 8.03 -7.62 9.92
C CYS A 45 8.05 -9.12 9.58
N GLU A 46 8.18 -9.48 8.31
CA GLU A 46 8.11 -10.86 7.85
C GLU A 46 9.51 -11.41 7.53
N ALA A 47 9.78 -12.61 8.04
CA ALA A 47 11.00 -13.33 7.72
C ALA A 47 10.86 -13.94 6.32
N ILE A 48 11.92 -13.83 5.52
CA ILE A 48 11.94 -14.45 4.19
C ILE A 48 11.89 -15.98 4.36
N PRO A 49 10.99 -16.70 3.65
CA PRO A 49 10.91 -18.15 3.69
C PRO A 49 12.26 -18.81 3.43
N ARG A 50 12.60 -19.85 4.19
CA ARG A 50 13.90 -20.55 4.10
C ARG A 50 14.21 -21.06 2.69
N GLU A 51 13.17 -21.41 1.94
CA GLU A 51 13.24 -21.89 0.56
C GLU A 51 13.78 -20.81 -0.39
N TYR A 52 13.57 -19.53 -0.09
CA TYR A 52 14.01 -18.42 -0.92
C TYR A 52 15.39 -17.91 -0.53
N VAL A 53 15.85 -18.10 0.71
CA VAL A 53 17.13 -17.54 1.21
C VAL A 53 18.36 -17.97 0.39
N GLN A 54 18.34 -19.18 -0.17
CA GLN A 54 19.44 -19.71 -1.00
C GLN A 54 19.13 -19.69 -2.51
N LEU A 55 18.08 -18.99 -2.93
CA LEU A 55 17.71 -18.92 -4.34
C LEU A 55 18.74 -18.10 -5.12
N GLU A 56 19.33 -18.71 -6.15
CA GLU A 56 20.10 -18.00 -7.17
C GLU A 56 19.20 -17.70 -8.36
N VAL A 57 19.15 -16.44 -8.77
CA VAL A 57 18.35 -16.03 -9.92
C VAL A 57 19.13 -16.30 -11.20
N SER A 58 18.43 -16.87 -12.17
CA SER A 58 18.90 -17.16 -13.52
C SER A 58 17.77 -16.99 -14.53
N ARG A 59 18.06 -17.12 -15.83
CA ARG A 59 17.06 -17.04 -16.90
C ARG A 59 15.90 -18.03 -16.74
N GLU A 60 16.15 -19.16 -16.07
CA GLU A 60 15.13 -20.19 -15.83
C GLU A 60 14.30 -19.97 -14.58
N THR A 61 14.62 -18.92 -13.81
CA THR A 61 13.82 -18.55 -12.65
C THR A 61 12.45 -18.01 -13.12
N PRO A 62 11.36 -18.30 -12.38
CA PRO A 62 10.05 -17.73 -12.68
C PRO A 62 10.08 -16.21 -12.68
N LEU A 63 9.35 -15.59 -13.62
CA LEU A 63 9.26 -14.14 -13.75
C LEU A 63 8.73 -13.46 -12.48
N SER A 64 7.93 -14.17 -11.69
CA SER A 64 7.39 -13.68 -10.40
C SER A 64 8.45 -13.15 -9.43
N PHE A 65 9.69 -13.64 -9.47
CA PHE A 65 10.78 -13.14 -8.61
C PHE A 65 11.36 -11.79 -9.05
N CYS A 66 11.09 -11.36 -10.28
CA CYS A 66 11.50 -10.04 -10.79
C CYS A 66 10.39 -9.00 -10.70
N LEU A 67 9.15 -9.42 -10.41
CA LEU A 67 8.01 -8.52 -10.32
C LEU A 67 7.88 -7.99 -8.87
N PRO A 68 7.84 -6.67 -8.66
CA PRO A 68 7.65 -6.11 -7.33
C PRO A 68 6.23 -6.42 -6.84
N GLY A 69 6.09 -7.06 -5.68
CA GLY A 69 4.80 -7.35 -5.04
C GLY A 69 4.93 -7.30 -3.52
N ASP A 70 3.83 -7.05 -2.81
CA ASP A 70 3.81 -6.99 -1.34
C ASP A 70 3.69 -8.37 -0.67
N LYS A 71 3.43 -9.42 -1.46
CA LYS A 71 3.25 -10.81 -1.01
C LYS A 71 4.10 -11.79 -1.81
N ASP A 72 4.26 -12.99 -1.26
CA ASP A 72 4.91 -14.16 -1.88
C ASP A 72 6.28 -13.87 -2.52
N GLU A 73 6.52 -14.34 -3.75
CA GLU A 73 7.79 -14.17 -4.46
C GLU A 73 8.09 -12.71 -4.80
N GLY A 74 7.05 -11.89 -4.98
CA GLY A 74 7.19 -10.47 -5.32
C GLY A 74 7.77 -9.63 -4.18
N ALA A 75 7.55 -10.05 -2.93
CA ALA A 75 8.13 -9.41 -1.76
C ALA A 75 9.66 -9.51 -1.76
N CYS A 76 10.22 -10.55 -2.40
CA CYS A 76 11.66 -10.75 -2.44
C CYS A 76 12.36 -9.67 -3.28
N CYS A 77 11.76 -9.28 -4.41
CA CYS A 77 12.28 -8.19 -5.25
C CYS A 77 12.31 -6.87 -4.47
N LEU A 78 11.22 -6.54 -3.76
CA LEU A 78 11.16 -5.34 -2.92
C LEU A 78 12.18 -5.38 -1.77
N ALA A 79 12.36 -6.54 -1.14
CA ALA A 79 13.32 -6.74 -0.06
C ALA A 79 14.76 -6.52 -0.51
N LEU A 80 15.13 -7.03 -1.69
CA LEU A 80 16.45 -6.82 -2.26
C LEU A 80 16.70 -5.32 -2.53
N VAL A 81 15.76 -4.65 -3.20
CA VAL A 81 15.90 -3.21 -3.53
C VAL A 81 16.02 -2.38 -2.26
N ARG A 82 15.21 -2.68 -1.24
CA ARG A 82 15.26 -2.02 0.05
C ARG A 82 16.63 -2.20 0.72
N TYR A 83 17.12 -3.44 0.78
CA TYR A 83 18.41 -3.75 1.35
C TYR A 83 19.55 -2.99 0.65
N LEU A 84 19.55 -2.94 -0.69
CA LEU A 84 20.58 -2.24 -1.46
C LEU A 84 20.59 -0.73 -1.18
N VAL A 85 19.41 -0.11 -1.11
CA VAL A 85 19.31 1.32 -0.78
C VAL A 85 19.72 1.58 0.67
N ASP A 86 19.35 0.70 1.61
CA ASP A 86 19.78 0.84 3.00
C ASP A 86 21.31 0.74 3.11
N GLN A 87 21.96 -0.21 2.41
CA GLN A 87 23.43 -0.31 2.37
C GLN A 87 24.08 0.94 1.74
N HIS A 88 23.52 1.45 0.64
CA HIS A 88 23.98 2.68 0.01
C HIS A 88 23.89 3.87 0.98
N ASN A 89 22.76 4.05 1.65
CA ASN A 89 22.52 5.16 2.57
C ASN A 89 23.38 5.05 3.84
N ILE A 90 23.59 3.85 4.38
CA ILE A 90 24.52 3.63 5.50
C ILE A 90 25.93 4.10 5.12
N PHE A 91 26.38 3.76 3.91
CA PHE A 91 27.69 4.18 3.43
C PHE A 91 27.78 5.70 3.23
N VAL A 92 26.78 6.32 2.58
CA VAL A 92 26.73 7.77 2.38
C VAL A 92 26.72 8.52 3.73
N GLN A 93 25.94 8.02 4.70
CA GLN A 93 25.93 8.59 6.05
C GLN A 93 27.31 8.52 6.71
N ALA A 94 28.03 7.39 6.59
CA ALA A 94 29.38 7.26 7.13
C ALA A 94 30.36 8.24 6.46
N VAL A 95 30.23 8.46 5.14
CA VAL A 95 31.02 9.47 4.40
C VAL A 95 30.72 10.88 4.92
N ASP A 96 29.45 11.21 5.10
CA ASP A 96 29.02 12.52 5.62
C ASP A 96 29.55 12.77 7.03
N GLU A 97 29.42 11.80 7.93
CA GLU A 97 29.95 11.87 9.29
C GLU A 97 31.47 12.14 9.29
N ARG A 98 32.22 11.48 8.41
CA ARG A 98 33.67 11.70 8.29
C ARG A 98 34.02 13.09 7.76
N LEU A 99 33.28 13.59 6.77
CA LEU A 99 33.50 14.94 6.22
C LEU A 99 33.19 16.04 7.23
N LEU A 100 32.15 15.83 8.06
CA LEU A 100 31.79 16.73 9.17
C LEU A 100 32.89 16.76 10.25
N LEU A 101 33.35 15.59 10.70
CA LEU A 101 34.40 15.47 11.72
C LEU A 101 35.74 16.09 11.26
N ALA A 102 36.04 16.03 9.96
CA ALA A 102 37.22 16.66 9.38
C ALA A 102 37.16 18.21 9.37
N ARG A 103 36.05 18.84 9.79
CA ARG A 103 35.78 20.30 9.72
C ARG A 103 35.95 20.90 8.33
N ARG A 104 35.80 20.08 7.28
CA ARG A 104 36.06 20.47 5.88
C ARG A 104 34.79 20.75 5.09
N SER A 105 33.62 20.57 5.69
CA SER A 105 32.32 20.83 5.07
C SER A 105 31.43 21.61 6.04
N THR A 106 31.41 22.94 5.91
CA THR A 106 30.39 23.81 6.52
C THR A 106 29.14 23.91 5.64
N HIS A 107 29.19 23.45 4.39
CA HIS A 107 28.12 23.62 3.41
C HIS A 107 27.02 22.56 3.44
N ARG A 108 27.21 21.41 4.10
CA ARG A 108 26.15 20.39 4.30
C ARG A 108 25.44 20.47 5.65
N ALA A 109 25.96 21.21 6.63
CA ALA A 109 25.33 21.29 7.95
C ALA A 109 23.99 22.07 7.93
N ASP A 110 23.83 23.03 7.01
CA ASP A 110 22.61 23.84 6.86
C ASP A 110 21.67 23.38 5.73
N ALA A 111 22.18 22.62 4.76
CA ALA A 111 21.38 22.05 3.70
C ALA A 111 21.03 20.60 4.08
N ARG A 112 19.82 20.42 4.63
CA ARG A 112 19.13 19.12 4.72
C ARG A 112 19.55 18.26 3.52
N THR A 113 20.16 17.12 3.82
CA THR A 113 20.70 16.13 2.88
C THR A 113 19.89 16.15 1.59
N ALA A 114 20.52 16.49 0.45
CA ALA A 114 19.84 16.48 -0.84
C ALA A 114 19.58 15.01 -1.22
N ALA A 115 18.59 14.39 -0.57
CA ALA A 115 18.15 13.06 -0.91
C ALA A 115 17.55 13.08 -2.31
N VAL A 116 17.92 12.11 -3.13
CA VAL A 116 17.33 11.92 -4.45
C VAL A 116 16.26 10.84 -4.36
N SER A 117 15.08 11.09 -4.91
CA SER A 117 14.07 10.05 -5.09
C SER A 117 14.61 8.94 -5.99
N SER A 118 14.35 7.68 -5.65
CA SER A 118 14.73 6.52 -6.46
C SER A 118 14.22 6.60 -7.90
N ARG A 119 13.11 7.32 -8.14
CA ARG A 119 12.54 7.55 -9.49
C ARG A 119 13.43 8.42 -10.39
N HIS A 120 14.27 9.24 -9.77
CA HIS A 120 15.17 10.17 -10.45
C HIS A 120 16.64 9.79 -10.20
N MET A 121 16.87 8.57 -9.73
CA MET A 121 18.22 8.05 -9.53
C MET A 121 18.90 7.86 -10.89
N LEU A 122 20.11 8.40 -11.02
CA LEU A 122 20.98 8.26 -12.18
C LEU A 122 22.25 7.53 -11.72
N PRO A 123 23.06 6.97 -12.65
CA PRO A 123 24.33 6.34 -12.29
C PRO A 123 25.27 7.25 -11.50
N ALA A 124 25.20 8.58 -11.72
CA ALA A 124 25.98 9.57 -10.97
C ALA A 124 25.58 9.70 -9.49
N HIS A 125 24.37 9.26 -9.12
CA HIS A 125 23.89 9.24 -7.73
C HIS A 125 24.25 7.96 -6.98
N ALA A 126 24.78 6.94 -7.68
CA ALA A 126 25.19 5.67 -7.08
C ALA A 126 26.61 5.75 -6.51
N VAL A 127 26.89 4.97 -5.47
CA VAL A 127 28.27 4.74 -5.01
C VAL A 127 29.00 3.92 -6.07
N ALA A 128 29.75 4.60 -6.94
CA ALA A 128 30.50 4.00 -8.04
C ALA A 128 31.98 4.41 -7.99
N TYR A 129 32.86 3.40 -7.98
CA TYR A 129 34.30 3.61 -7.92
C TYR A 129 35.04 2.49 -8.66
N ASP A 130 36.20 2.83 -9.21
CA ASP A 130 37.08 1.89 -9.89
C ASP A 130 38.32 1.62 -9.02
N LEU A 131 38.36 0.42 -8.44
CA LEU A 131 39.47 0.00 -7.58
C LEU A 131 40.75 -0.26 -8.36
N GLU A 132 40.67 -0.99 -9.47
CA GLU A 132 41.84 -1.49 -10.18
C GLU A 132 42.44 -0.40 -11.09
N GLY A 133 41.60 0.39 -11.76
CA GLY A 133 42.05 1.40 -12.72
C GLY A 133 42.39 2.77 -12.12
N ASP A 134 41.72 3.20 -11.04
CA ASP A 134 41.96 4.51 -10.40
C ASP A 134 42.64 4.37 -9.03
N PHE A 135 42.05 3.60 -8.12
CA PHE A 135 42.48 3.61 -6.73
C PHE A 135 43.80 2.85 -6.46
N ALA A 136 43.97 1.65 -7.01
CA ALA A 136 45.16 0.82 -6.78
C ALA A 136 46.46 1.49 -7.29
N PRO A 137 46.50 2.11 -8.48
CA PRO A 137 47.66 2.89 -8.92
C PRO A 137 47.98 4.07 -7.99
N PHE A 138 46.94 4.75 -7.46
CA PHE A 138 47.13 5.84 -6.51
C PHE A 138 47.71 5.35 -5.18
N LEU A 139 47.20 4.23 -4.65
CA LEU A 139 47.71 3.63 -3.42
C LEU A 139 49.21 3.33 -3.57
N ALA A 140 49.59 2.60 -4.63
CA ALA A 140 50.96 2.18 -4.87
C ALA A 140 51.92 3.38 -5.04
N GLY A 141 51.50 4.42 -5.76
CA GLY A 141 52.36 5.56 -6.09
C GLY A 141 52.41 6.68 -5.05
N ARG A 142 51.37 6.83 -4.22
CA ARG A 142 51.18 8.04 -3.39
C ARG A 142 50.95 7.76 -1.91
N CYS A 143 50.59 6.54 -1.52
CA CYS A 143 50.25 6.16 -0.15
C CYS A 143 51.26 5.21 0.50
N VAL A 144 52.37 4.93 -0.18
CA VAL A 144 53.44 4.03 0.29
C VAL A 144 54.73 4.84 0.45
N ALA A 145 55.33 4.79 1.64
CA ALA A 145 56.61 5.43 1.93
C ALA A 145 57.54 4.48 2.71
N PRO A 146 58.86 4.55 2.56
CA PRO A 146 59.79 3.78 3.40
C PRO A 146 59.70 4.24 4.86
N ALA A 147 59.71 3.29 5.79
CA ALA A 147 59.67 3.58 7.21
C ALA A 147 61.00 4.21 7.67
N ALA A 148 60.93 5.23 8.53
CA ALA A 148 62.09 6.02 8.95
C ALA A 148 63.10 5.26 9.83
N SER A 149 62.71 4.12 10.41
CA SER A 149 63.58 3.31 11.28
C SER A 149 63.31 1.83 11.06
N GLY A 150 64.09 1.22 10.18
CA GLY A 150 64.16 -0.22 9.99
C GLY A 150 63.26 -0.76 8.89
N GLY A 151 63.79 -0.86 7.66
CA GLY A 151 63.43 -1.81 6.58
C GLY A 151 61.97 -1.98 6.14
N GLY A 152 61.01 -1.34 6.78
CA GLY A 152 59.58 -1.55 6.60
C GLY A 152 58.95 -0.50 5.69
N VAL A 153 57.67 -0.73 5.39
CA VAL A 153 56.85 0.15 4.56
C VAL A 153 55.80 0.82 5.45
N ARG A 154 55.66 2.15 5.34
CA ARG A 154 54.61 2.94 5.97
C ARG A 154 53.50 3.20 4.97
N TYR A 155 52.28 2.85 5.35
CA TYR A 155 51.07 3.17 4.59
C TYR A 155 50.43 4.46 5.13
N ASP A 156 50.06 5.35 4.21
CA ASP A 156 49.33 6.57 4.51
C ASP A 156 47.83 6.38 4.28
N PHE A 157 47.16 5.77 5.25
CA PHE A 157 45.72 5.49 5.18
C PHE A 157 44.87 6.76 5.17
N ALA A 158 45.33 7.84 5.81
CA ALA A 158 44.61 9.12 5.80
C ALA A 158 44.55 9.70 4.38
N LYS A 159 45.66 9.62 3.63
CA LYS A 159 45.71 10.08 2.25
C LYS A 159 44.92 9.18 1.30
N ALA A 160 44.91 7.87 1.54
CA ALA A 160 44.09 6.91 0.80
C ALA A 160 42.59 7.19 1.01
N GLU A 161 42.17 7.39 2.27
CA GLU A 161 40.80 7.72 2.65
C GLU A 161 40.36 9.06 2.04
N ASP A 162 41.18 10.11 2.15
CA ASP A 162 40.90 11.44 1.58
C ASP A 162 40.69 11.39 0.05
N ARG A 163 41.49 10.58 -0.67
CA ARG A 163 41.31 10.36 -2.11
C ARG A 163 39.96 9.72 -2.41
N LEU A 164 39.59 8.66 -1.70
CA LEU A 164 38.31 7.96 -1.93
C LEU A 164 37.13 8.89 -1.69
N LEU A 165 37.14 9.58 -0.54
CA LEU A 165 36.08 10.50 -0.16
C LEU A 165 35.90 11.59 -1.21
N HIS A 166 36.98 12.30 -1.57
CA HIS A 166 36.86 13.45 -2.47
C HIS A 166 36.67 13.10 -3.94
N ARG A 167 37.21 11.96 -4.40
CA ARG A 167 37.12 11.58 -5.81
C ARG A 167 35.79 10.91 -6.16
N HIS A 168 35.26 10.10 -5.25
CA HIS A 168 34.15 9.19 -5.58
C HIS A 168 32.89 9.42 -4.74
N PHE A 169 32.99 9.91 -3.50
CA PHE A 169 31.87 9.85 -2.55
C PHE A 169 31.36 11.20 -2.04
N ALA A 170 32.15 12.27 -2.21
CA ALA A 170 31.86 13.57 -1.63
C ALA A 170 30.55 14.19 -2.12
N ASP A 171 30.11 13.87 -3.35
CA ASP A 171 28.90 14.42 -3.96
C ASP A 171 27.75 13.40 -4.04
N THR A 172 27.92 12.20 -3.49
CA THR A 172 26.89 11.15 -3.56
C THR A 172 25.73 11.49 -2.62
N PRO A 173 24.48 11.58 -3.12
CA PRO A 173 23.31 11.83 -2.29
C PRO A 173 22.82 10.54 -1.62
N ALA A 174 22.08 10.71 -0.52
CA ALA A 174 21.22 9.65 0.00
C ALA A 174 20.06 9.39 -0.98
N VAL A 175 19.57 8.16 -1.01
CA VAL A 175 18.43 7.76 -1.85
C VAL A 175 17.18 7.65 -1.00
N ASP A 176 16.15 8.40 -1.37
CA ASP A 176 14.79 8.23 -0.84
C ASP A 176 14.08 7.16 -1.68
N LEU A 177 13.85 6.00 -1.09
CA LEU A 177 13.32 4.85 -1.82
C LEU A 177 11.80 4.94 -1.95
N GLU A 178 11.34 5.15 -3.18
CA GLU A 178 9.93 5.05 -3.55
C GLU A 178 9.67 3.72 -4.26
N LEU A 179 9.22 2.71 -3.52
CA LEU A 179 8.78 1.43 -4.09
C LEU A 179 7.31 1.56 -4.55
N ARG A 180 7.06 1.29 -5.83
CA ARG A 180 5.73 0.94 -6.33
C ARG A 180 5.66 -0.57 -6.42
N ALA A 181 4.90 -1.21 -5.53
CA ALA A 181 4.51 -2.60 -5.72
C ALA A 181 3.57 -2.70 -6.92
N PHE A 182 3.74 -3.71 -7.76
CA PHE A 182 2.81 -4.03 -8.82
C PHE A 182 1.60 -4.69 -8.16
N THR A 183 0.48 -3.98 -8.07
CA THR A 183 -0.78 -4.53 -7.59
C THR A 183 -1.56 -5.06 -8.78
N PHE A 184 -1.94 -6.34 -8.75
CA PHE A 184 -2.78 -6.92 -9.78
C PHE A 184 -4.12 -6.18 -9.84
N ALA A 185 -4.65 -5.92 -11.04
CA ALA A 185 -5.84 -5.11 -11.31
C ALA A 185 -7.14 -5.55 -10.57
N ARG A 186 -7.11 -6.68 -9.85
CA ARG A 186 -8.21 -7.19 -9.01
C ARG A 186 -8.00 -7.05 -7.50
N GLU A 187 -6.78 -6.78 -7.04
CA GLU A 187 -6.44 -6.61 -5.62
C GLU A 187 -6.47 -5.15 -5.17
N GLU A 188 -6.73 -4.21 -6.07
CA GLU A 188 -6.89 -2.79 -5.78
C GLU A 188 -8.25 -2.41 -5.17
N ARG A 189 -9.01 -3.36 -4.62
CA ARG A 189 -10.13 -2.97 -3.75
C ARG A 189 -9.57 -2.62 -2.38
N LEU A 190 -8.99 -1.41 -2.31
CA LEU A 190 -8.51 -0.76 -1.09
C LEU A 190 -7.64 -1.69 -0.21
N ALA A 191 -6.39 -1.92 -0.59
CA ALA A 191 -5.44 -2.58 0.31
C ALA A 191 -5.33 -1.78 1.63
N GLY A 192 -5.94 -2.29 2.71
CA GLY A 192 -6.08 -1.59 4.00
C GLY A 192 -7.37 -0.78 4.20
N GLY A 193 -8.37 -0.91 3.32
CA GLY A 193 -9.65 -0.22 3.40
C GLY A 193 -9.55 1.30 3.22
N LEU A 194 -10.56 2.03 3.69
CA LEU A 194 -10.59 3.51 3.67
C LEU A 194 -9.83 4.16 4.86
N GLY A 195 -9.16 3.35 5.69
CA GLY A 195 -8.41 3.83 6.86
C GLY A 195 -7.29 4.82 6.52
N PRO A 196 -6.41 4.53 5.54
CA PRO A 196 -5.37 5.46 5.11
C PRO A 196 -5.94 6.78 4.56
N LEU A 197 -7.11 6.75 3.92
CA LEU A 197 -7.79 7.95 3.42
C LEU A 197 -8.18 8.88 4.57
N ARG A 198 -8.78 8.34 5.64
CA ARG A 198 -9.17 9.11 6.84
C ARG A 198 -7.98 9.78 7.54
N GLN A 199 -6.80 9.18 7.46
CA GLN A 199 -5.57 9.77 8.00
C GLN A 199 -5.03 10.94 7.15
N LYS A 200 -5.38 11.00 5.87
CA LYS A 200 -4.88 12.02 4.92
C LYS A 200 -5.86 13.17 4.70
N VAL A 201 -7.16 12.87 4.65
CA VAL A 201 -8.24 13.84 4.41
C VAL A 201 -9.39 13.55 5.38
N ALA A 202 -9.78 14.56 6.16
CA ALA A 202 -10.95 14.45 7.03
C ALA A 202 -12.21 14.18 6.19
N GLN A 203 -12.81 13.00 6.38
CA GLN A 203 -14.01 12.59 5.63
C GLN A 203 -15.27 13.16 6.28
N ALA A 204 -16.26 13.50 5.44
CA ALA A 204 -17.55 14.06 5.79
C ALA A 204 -18.66 13.39 4.98
N PRO A 205 -19.88 13.29 5.52
CA PRO A 205 -21.01 12.70 4.80
C PRO A 205 -21.38 13.51 3.56
N LEU A 206 -21.92 12.84 2.54
CA LEU A 206 -22.52 13.51 1.38
C LEU A 206 -23.83 14.20 1.78
N PRO A 207 -24.11 15.43 1.31
CA PRO A 207 -25.41 16.05 1.50
C PRO A 207 -26.55 15.18 0.94
N PRO A 208 -27.71 15.07 1.60
CA PRO A 208 -28.82 14.22 1.16
C PRO A 208 -29.26 14.50 -0.29
N ASP A 209 -29.38 15.77 -0.65
CA ASP A 209 -29.75 16.19 -2.02
C ASP A 209 -28.74 15.69 -3.07
N THR A 210 -27.46 15.67 -2.72
CA THR A 210 -26.39 15.15 -3.58
C THR A 210 -26.46 13.63 -3.67
N GLN A 211 -26.74 12.92 -2.57
CA GLN A 211 -26.92 11.46 -2.60
C GLN A 211 -28.09 11.07 -3.51
N ASP A 212 -29.23 11.75 -3.39
CA ASP A 212 -30.41 11.50 -4.24
C ASP A 212 -30.13 11.83 -5.70
N ALA A 213 -29.40 12.90 -5.99
CA ALA A 213 -28.99 13.23 -7.34
C ALA A 213 -28.08 12.15 -7.93
N ILE A 214 -27.13 11.61 -7.15
CA ILE A 214 -26.25 10.52 -7.59
C ILE A 214 -27.05 9.24 -7.85
N ARG A 215 -27.99 8.88 -6.97
CA ARG A 215 -28.88 7.71 -7.17
C ARG A 215 -29.76 7.84 -8.42
N ARG A 216 -30.16 9.06 -8.77
CA ARG A 216 -30.91 9.34 -10.02
C ARG A 216 -30.02 9.27 -11.27
N ASP A 217 -28.77 9.71 -11.17
CA ASP A 217 -27.83 9.72 -12.30
C ASP A 217 -27.23 8.32 -12.58
N VAL A 218 -26.93 7.56 -11.51
CA VAL A 218 -26.27 6.24 -11.56
C VAL A 218 -27.31 5.16 -11.33
N THR A 219 -27.98 4.74 -12.41
CA THR A 219 -29.14 3.82 -12.34
C THR A 219 -28.80 2.36 -12.60
N THR A 220 -27.59 2.08 -13.08
CA THR A 220 -27.15 0.71 -13.42
C THR A 220 -25.90 0.32 -12.63
N PRO A 221 -25.78 -0.96 -12.21
CA PRO A 221 -24.56 -1.46 -11.55
C PRO A 221 -23.30 -1.24 -12.39
N ALA A 222 -23.40 -1.30 -13.73
CA ALA A 222 -22.29 -1.04 -14.62
C ALA A 222 -21.85 0.44 -14.61
N GLN A 223 -22.77 1.40 -14.47
CA GLN A 223 -22.40 2.81 -14.28
C GLN A 223 -21.77 3.02 -12.91
N ALA A 224 -22.30 2.38 -11.86
CA ALA A 224 -21.75 2.47 -10.52
C ALA A 224 -20.33 1.89 -10.45
N ALA A 225 -20.08 0.77 -11.14
CA ALA A 225 -18.76 0.14 -11.22
C ALA A 225 -17.73 1.03 -11.93
N ARG A 226 -18.09 1.66 -13.06
CA ARG A 226 -17.20 2.62 -13.74
C ARG A 226 -16.88 3.84 -12.88
N CYS A 227 -17.88 4.35 -12.17
CA CYS A 227 -17.67 5.46 -11.23
C CYS A 227 -16.77 5.02 -10.06
N MET A 228 -16.96 3.78 -9.58
CA MET A 228 -16.15 3.19 -8.52
C MET A 228 -14.68 3.06 -8.91
N GLU A 229 -14.37 2.57 -10.12
CA GLU A 229 -12.99 2.44 -10.61
C GLU A 229 -12.23 3.78 -10.58
N VAL A 230 -12.89 4.86 -11.04
CA VAL A 230 -12.31 6.21 -11.01
C VAL A 230 -12.14 6.73 -9.58
N LEU A 231 -13.10 6.44 -8.71
CA LEU A 231 -13.06 6.82 -7.30
C LEU A 231 -11.93 6.10 -6.55
N GLU A 232 -11.82 4.78 -6.72
CA GLU A 232 -10.77 3.95 -6.13
C GLU A 232 -9.39 4.39 -6.61
N THR A 233 -9.24 4.71 -7.91
CA THR A 233 -8.02 5.32 -8.44
C THR A 233 -7.69 6.61 -7.69
N ALA A 234 -8.64 7.53 -7.53
CA ALA A 234 -8.41 8.79 -6.82
C ALA A 234 -8.00 8.56 -5.35
N ILE A 235 -8.66 7.62 -4.66
CA ILE A 235 -8.33 7.25 -3.28
C ILE A 235 -6.93 6.62 -3.21
N GLY A 236 -6.58 5.72 -4.13
CA GLY A 236 -5.26 5.09 -4.22
C GLY A 236 -4.15 6.13 -4.37
N PHE A 237 -4.34 7.14 -5.23
CA PHE A 237 -3.39 8.24 -5.36
C PHE A 237 -3.33 9.13 -4.12
N LEU A 238 -4.46 9.49 -3.51
CA LEU A 238 -4.49 10.30 -2.29
C LEU A 238 -3.79 9.63 -1.11
N THR A 239 -3.93 8.32 -1.00
CA THR A 239 -3.32 7.52 0.07
C THR A 239 -1.84 7.25 -0.20
N THR A 240 -1.46 7.03 -1.47
CA THR A 240 -0.07 6.72 -1.87
C THR A 240 0.84 7.94 -2.01
N THR A 241 0.32 9.11 -2.41
CA THR A 241 1.13 10.32 -2.72
C THR A 241 1.59 11.08 -1.46
N GLY A 242 1.88 10.36 -0.37
CA GLY A 242 2.08 10.92 0.96
C GLY A 242 3.43 10.60 1.64
N GLY A 243 4.51 10.45 0.87
CA GLY A 243 5.88 10.54 1.38
C GLY A 243 6.17 11.90 2.00
N SER A 244 7.32 12.07 2.67
CA SER A 244 7.69 13.15 3.62
C SER A 244 7.41 14.64 3.23
N PHE A 245 6.87 14.93 2.06
CA PHE A 245 6.55 16.27 1.57
C PHE A 245 5.15 16.79 1.92
N VAL A 246 4.21 15.94 2.35
CA VAL A 246 2.83 16.40 2.66
C VAL A 246 2.37 15.87 4.02
N LYS A 247 3.05 16.32 5.08
CA LYS A 247 2.50 16.25 6.45
C LYS A 247 1.32 17.22 6.51
N ARG A 248 0.12 16.67 6.32
CA ARG A 248 -1.17 17.36 6.15
C ARG A 248 -1.22 18.10 4.81
N LEU A 249 -1.98 17.54 3.88
CA LEU A 249 -2.65 18.40 2.91
C LEU A 249 -3.34 19.49 3.74
N ASP A 250 -3.15 20.75 3.37
CA ASP A 250 -3.75 21.90 4.03
C ASP A 250 -5.25 21.63 4.29
N GLU A 251 -5.85 22.17 5.36
CA GLU A 251 -7.25 21.85 5.73
C GLU A 251 -8.24 22.12 4.58
N SER A 252 -7.83 22.96 3.62
CA SER A 252 -8.50 23.29 2.36
C SER A 252 -8.52 22.16 1.30
N ALA A 253 -7.66 21.15 1.38
CA ALA A 253 -7.58 20.09 0.37
C ALA A 253 -8.83 19.19 0.35
N GLY A 254 -9.48 19.02 1.49
CA GLY A 254 -10.76 18.31 1.56
C GLY A 254 -11.87 19.01 0.78
N GLU A 255 -11.74 20.32 0.52
CA GLU A 255 -12.73 21.13 -0.20
C GLU A 255 -12.53 21.12 -1.73
N MET A 256 -11.41 20.56 -2.21
CA MET A 256 -11.19 20.41 -3.64
C MET A 256 -12.24 19.48 -4.24
N MET A 257 -12.82 19.87 -5.38
CA MET A 257 -13.78 19.03 -6.10
C MET A 257 -13.09 17.79 -6.67
N LEU A 258 -13.74 16.62 -6.60
CA LEU A 258 -13.18 15.36 -7.11
C LEU A 258 -12.84 15.48 -8.60
N HIS A 259 -13.74 16.03 -9.42
CA HIS A 259 -13.47 16.31 -10.84
C HIS A 259 -12.23 17.19 -11.04
N GLN A 260 -12.06 18.22 -10.21
CA GLN A 260 -10.89 19.10 -10.29
C GLN A 260 -9.61 18.35 -9.95
N TYR A 261 -9.63 17.51 -8.91
CA TYR A 261 -8.49 16.67 -8.53
C TYR A 261 -8.08 15.71 -9.65
N LEU A 262 -9.04 14.98 -10.23
CA LEU A 262 -8.80 14.07 -11.35
C LEU A 262 -8.14 14.79 -12.54
N ARG A 263 -8.64 15.99 -12.89
CA ARG A 263 -8.16 16.71 -14.07
C ARG A 263 -6.84 17.43 -13.86
N THR A 264 -6.62 17.99 -12.67
CA THR A 264 -5.46 18.86 -12.39
C THR A 264 -4.31 18.16 -11.70
N VAL A 265 -4.58 17.12 -10.90
CA VAL A 265 -3.56 16.38 -10.15
C VAL A 265 -3.29 15.02 -10.79
N LEU A 266 -4.33 14.26 -11.14
CA LEU A 266 -4.16 12.96 -11.81
C LEU A 266 -4.03 13.10 -13.34
N LEU A 267 -4.18 14.32 -13.87
CA LEU A 267 -4.07 14.63 -15.29
C LEU A 267 -4.97 13.76 -16.19
N MET A 268 -6.13 13.36 -15.67
CA MET A 268 -7.13 12.63 -16.45
C MET A 268 -7.91 13.61 -17.33
N GLU A 269 -7.66 13.58 -18.64
CA GLU A 269 -8.34 14.44 -19.61
C GLU A 269 -9.82 14.06 -19.79
N ASP A 270 -10.16 12.79 -19.63
CA ASP A 270 -11.52 12.27 -19.67
C ASP A 270 -12.00 11.83 -18.29
N THR A 271 -12.97 12.57 -17.74
CA THR A 271 -13.66 12.28 -16.48
C THR A 271 -15.11 11.82 -16.71
N SER A 272 -15.49 11.53 -17.96
CA SER A 272 -16.83 11.03 -18.31
C SER A 272 -17.19 9.72 -17.59
N ALA A 273 -16.17 8.94 -17.19
CA ALA A 273 -16.31 7.73 -16.39
C ALA A 273 -16.91 7.97 -15.00
N LEU A 274 -16.90 9.20 -14.47
CA LEU A 274 -17.67 9.54 -13.26
C LEU A 274 -19.18 9.35 -13.46
N GLY A 275 -19.68 9.43 -14.70
CA GLY A 275 -21.04 9.03 -15.08
C GLY A 275 -22.19 9.86 -14.49
N SER A 276 -21.93 10.72 -13.52
CA SER A 276 -22.91 11.56 -12.83
C SER A 276 -22.44 13.01 -12.76
N ARG A 277 -23.36 13.93 -13.10
CA ARG A 277 -23.10 15.36 -13.01
C ARG A 277 -23.05 15.82 -11.55
N ALA A 278 -23.84 15.20 -10.68
CA ALA A 278 -23.79 15.43 -9.24
C ALA A 278 -22.40 15.07 -8.68
N VAL A 279 -21.83 13.92 -9.10
CA VAL A 279 -20.46 13.55 -8.73
C VAL A 279 -19.44 14.59 -9.19
N ALA A 280 -19.53 15.02 -10.45
CA ALA A 280 -18.55 15.98 -10.99
C ALA A 280 -18.63 17.40 -10.37
N GLN A 281 -19.82 17.84 -9.94
CA GLN A 281 -20.04 19.24 -9.55
C GLN A 281 -20.21 19.47 -8.04
N GLN A 282 -20.51 18.43 -7.27
CA GLN A 282 -20.88 18.57 -5.85
C GLN A 282 -20.04 17.69 -4.92
N VAL A 283 -19.29 16.72 -5.45
CA VAL A 283 -18.44 15.84 -4.64
C VAL A 283 -17.04 16.44 -4.49
N GLN A 284 -16.59 16.53 -3.25
CA GLN A 284 -15.28 17.01 -2.85
C GLN A 284 -14.45 15.85 -2.27
N LEU A 285 -13.14 16.05 -2.09
CA LEU A 285 -12.25 15.00 -1.56
C LEU A 285 -12.58 14.57 -0.11
N ARG A 286 -13.28 15.40 0.65
CA ARG A 286 -13.84 15.02 1.95
C ARG A 286 -15.04 14.06 1.85
N HIS A 287 -15.66 13.88 0.68
CA HIS A 287 -16.86 13.05 0.52
C HIS A 287 -16.59 11.65 -0.04
N LEU A 288 -15.32 11.25 -0.22
CA LEU A 288 -14.96 10.05 -0.98
C LEU A 288 -15.38 8.75 -0.27
N GLU A 289 -15.28 8.69 1.05
CA GLU A 289 -15.76 7.54 1.83
C GLU A 289 -17.27 7.36 1.71
N ALA A 290 -18.03 8.46 1.81
CA ALA A 290 -19.48 8.44 1.64
C ALA A 290 -19.89 8.06 0.20
N LEU A 291 -19.18 8.55 -0.81
CA LEU A 291 -19.42 8.19 -2.20
C LEU A 291 -19.11 6.72 -2.47
N HIS A 292 -18.00 6.20 -1.93
CA HIS A 292 -17.63 4.79 -2.05
C HIS A 292 -18.71 3.89 -1.45
N GLY A 293 -19.21 4.22 -0.25
CA GLY A 293 -20.33 3.48 0.35
C GLY A 293 -21.60 3.51 -0.51
N LEU A 294 -21.94 4.68 -1.06
CA LEU A 294 -23.10 4.85 -1.92
C LEU A 294 -23.00 4.02 -3.21
N LEU A 295 -21.85 4.07 -3.90
CA LEU A 295 -21.62 3.32 -5.13
C LEU A 295 -21.54 1.81 -4.89
N SER A 296 -20.98 1.38 -3.74
CA SER A 296 -20.93 -0.04 -3.37
C SER A 296 -22.34 -0.62 -3.22
N GLY A 297 -23.25 0.14 -2.60
CA GLY A 297 -24.66 -0.23 -2.52
C GLY A 297 -25.40 -0.26 -3.87
N LEU A 298 -24.84 0.34 -4.92
CA LEU A 298 -25.39 0.33 -6.28
C LEU A 298 -24.74 -0.74 -7.18
N THR A 299 -23.54 -1.24 -6.84
CA THR A 299 -22.82 -2.28 -7.58
C THR A 299 -23.09 -3.69 -7.07
N GLU A 300 -23.35 -3.87 -5.78
CA GLU A 300 -23.59 -5.18 -5.19
C GLU A 300 -25.01 -5.67 -5.50
N ALA A 301 -25.11 -6.71 -6.35
CA ALA A 301 -26.37 -7.44 -6.55
C ALA A 301 -26.74 -8.33 -5.34
N ASP A 302 -25.77 -8.64 -4.47
CA ASP A 302 -25.97 -9.18 -3.12
C ASP A 302 -24.83 -8.67 -2.22
N PRO A 303 -25.08 -7.80 -1.23
CA PRO A 303 -24.04 -7.25 -0.35
C PRO A 303 -23.30 -8.30 0.49
N PHE A 304 -23.78 -9.54 0.48
CA PHE A 304 -23.22 -10.66 1.22
C PHE A 304 -22.49 -11.67 0.34
N GLU A 305 -22.26 -11.41 -0.95
CA GLU A 305 -21.63 -12.36 -1.88
C GLU A 305 -20.25 -12.87 -1.40
N GLY A 306 -19.50 -12.07 -0.64
CA GLY A 306 -18.21 -12.46 -0.05
C GLY A 306 -18.25 -13.19 1.31
N VAL A 307 -19.44 -13.43 1.87
CA VAL A 307 -19.62 -14.09 3.18
C VAL A 307 -19.50 -15.61 3.02
N ASP A 308 -18.78 -16.30 3.91
CA ASP A 308 -18.67 -17.77 3.84
C ASP A 308 -20.05 -18.45 3.94
N ALA A 309 -20.27 -19.52 3.19
CA ALA A 309 -21.54 -20.25 3.15
C ALA A 309 -22.02 -20.73 4.52
N LYS A 310 -21.08 -21.03 5.44
CA LYS A 310 -21.40 -21.44 6.83
C LYS A 310 -22.09 -20.36 7.67
N TYR A 311 -22.15 -19.11 7.19
CA TYR A 311 -22.86 -18.01 7.86
C TYR A 311 -24.11 -17.52 7.12
N ARG A 312 -24.61 -18.33 6.18
CA ARG A 312 -25.79 -18.00 5.35
C ARG A 312 -26.95 -18.97 5.58
N ASP A 313 -26.99 -19.62 6.74
CA ASP A 313 -28.06 -20.56 7.06
C ASP A 313 -29.38 -19.81 7.24
N ASP A 314 -30.47 -20.40 6.76
CA ASP A 314 -31.82 -19.87 6.94
C ASP A 314 -32.15 -19.71 8.44
N LEU A 315 -32.99 -18.74 8.75
CA LEU A 315 -33.42 -18.50 10.13
C LEU A 315 -34.13 -19.75 10.70
N PRO A 316 -33.92 -20.08 11.98
CA PRO A 316 -34.69 -21.11 12.66
C PRO A 316 -36.19 -20.80 12.61
N ASP A 317 -37.01 -21.86 12.63
CA ASP A 317 -38.47 -21.74 12.62
C ASP A 317 -38.97 -20.77 13.71
N GLY A 318 -39.78 -19.79 13.31
CA GLY A 318 -40.33 -18.77 14.21
C GLY A 318 -39.39 -17.61 14.56
N MET A 319 -38.10 -17.68 14.22
CA MET A 319 -37.15 -16.58 14.49
C MET A 319 -37.43 -15.35 13.62
N ALA A 320 -37.85 -15.54 12.37
CA ALA A 320 -38.23 -14.44 11.48
C ALA A 320 -39.38 -13.60 12.08
N GLU A 321 -40.44 -14.24 12.57
CA GLU A 321 -41.56 -13.53 13.23
C GLU A 321 -41.12 -12.79 14.51
N ILE A 322 -40.15 -13.34 15.24
CA ILE A 322 -39.58 -12.68 16.43
C ILE A 322 -38.83 -11.42 16.00
N LEU A 323 -37.99 -11.51 14.96
CA LEU A 323 -37.25 -10.36 14.44
C LEU A 323 -38.19 -9.29 13.90
N GLU A 324 -39.22 -9.66 13.14
CA GLU A 324 -40.24 -8.72 12.64
C GLU A 324 -40.99 -8.01 13.77
N LYS A 325 -41.39 -8.74 14.83
CA LYS A 325 -42.07 -8.15 16.00
C LYS A 325 -41.17 -7.22 16.81
N ARG A 326 -39.86 -7.48 16.82
CA ARG A 326 -38.87 -6.69 17.57
C ARG A 326 -38.25 -5.57 16.75
N ALA A 327 -38.34 -5.60 15.42
CA ALA A 327 -37.81 -4.58 14.53
C ALA A 327 -38.24 -3.14 14.92
N PRO A 328 -39.50 -2.85 15.31
CA PRO A 328 -39.90 -1.51 15.74
C PRO A 328 -39.31 -1.07 17.09
N LEU A 329 -38.77 -2.00 17.87
CA LEU A 329 -38.14 -1.74 19.16
C LEU A 329 -36.61 -1.56 19.02
N LEU A 330 -36.07 -1.85 17.84
CA LEU A 330 -34.66 -1.71 17.49
C LEU A 330 -34.45 -0.39 16.74
N GLU A 331 -33.34 0.30 17.00
CA GLU A 331 -32.92 1.47 16.22
C GLU A 331 -32.28 1.01 14.90
N LEU A 332 -33.11 0.57 13.94
CA LEU A 332 -32.68 -0.04 12.68
C LEU A 332 -31.73 0.85 11.87
N SER A 333 -31.98 2.16 11.86
CA SER A 333 -31.13 3.16 11.18
C SER A 333 -29.68 3.18 11.67
N THR A 334 -29.45 2.80 12.93
CA THR A 334 -28.12 2.69 13.54
C THR A 334 -27.60 1.25 13.45
N LEU A 335 -28.47 0.27 13.68
CA LEU A 335 -28.10 -1.14 13.75
C LEU A 335 -27.74 -1.74 12.39
N LEU A 336 -28.51 -1.48 11.34
CA LEU A 336 -28.33 -2.12 10.03
C LEU A 336 -26.99 -1.77 9.39
N PRO A 337 -26.51 -0.50 9.37
CA PRO A 337 -25.18 -0.18 8.85
C PRO A 337 -24.06 -0.90 9.60
N LEU A 338 -24.14 -0.96 10.93
CA LEU A 338 -23.15 -1.64 11.78
C LEU A 338 -23.15 -3.15 11.54
N LEU A 339 -24.33 -3.75 11.48
CA LEU A 339 -24.52 -5.17 11.25
C LEU A 339 -24.02 -5.57 9.86
N LYS A 340 -24.34 -4.80 8.83
CA LYS A 340 -23.83 -4.99 7.46
C LYS A 340 -22.30 -4.93 7.43
N GLY A 341 -21.73 -3.90 8.04
CA GLY A 341 -20.27 -3.72 8.13
C GLY A 341 -19.60 -4.89 8.83
N PHE A 342 -20.17 -5.35 9.95
CA PHE A 342 -19.67 -6.51 10.68
C PHE A 342 -19.70 -7.80 9.85
N ILE A 343 -20.83 -8.09 9.20
CA ILE A 343 -21.00 -9.29 8.36
C ILE A 343 -19.97 -9.30 7.23
N VAL A 344 -19.86 -8.21 6.47
CA VAL A 344 -18.97 -8.11 5.31
C VAL A 344 -17.50 -8.13 5.71
N ALA A 345 -17.14 -7.55 6.86
CA ALA A 345 -15.75 -7.50 7.31
C ALA A 345 -15.29 -8.82 7.95
N ASN A 346 -16.13 -9.42 8.80
CA ASN A 346 -15.70 -10.47 9.73
C ASN A 346 -16.20 -11.87 9.38
N LEU A 347 -17.31 -12.05 8.65
CA LEU A 347 -17.86 -13.38 8.35
C LEU A 347 -17.24 -14.00 7.09
N LYS A 348 -15.91 -14.14 7.12
CA LYS A 348 -15.07 -14.77 6.09
C LYS A 348 -14.47 -16.08 6.62
N GLU A 349 -13.69 -16.76 5.78
CA GLU A 349 -13.07 -18.03 6.14
C GLU A 349 -12.15 -17.88 7.37
N GLY A 350 -12.29 -18.80 8.35
CA GLY A 350 -11.38 -18.90 9.50
C GLY A 350 -11.54 -17.91 10.68
N THR A 351 -12.48 -16.97 10.65
CA THR A 351 -12.55 -15.88 11.65
C THR A 351 -13.38 -16.17 12.91
N MET A 352 -14.54 -16.85 12.78
CA MET A 352 -15.51 -17.01 13.86
C MET A 352 -16.16 -18.40 13.89
N ASP A 353 -16.63 -18.79 15.08
CA ASP A 353 -17.42 -20.00 15.27
C ASP A 353 -18.88 -19.74 14.82
N PRO A 354 -19.41 -20.46 13.83
CA PRO A 354 -20.79 -20.29 13.35
C PRO A 354 -21.86 -20.66 14.39
N GLU A 355 -21.53 -21.43 15.42
CA GLU A 355 -22.46 -21.77 16.52
C GLU A 355 -22.48 -20.72 17.65
N SER A 356 -21.55 -19.76 17.62
CA SER A 356 -21.52 -18.68 18.62
C SER A 356 -22.80 -17.85 18.58
N LYS A 357 -23.20 -17.28 19.72
CA LYS A 357 -24.35 -16.39 19.78
C LYS A 357 -24.03 -15.09 19.06
N ALA A 358 -24.91 -14.68 18.16
CA ALA A 358 -24.77 -13.42 17.42
C ALA A 358 -24.64 -12.22 18.37
N LYS A 359 -25.37 -12.24 19.50
CA LYS A 359 -25.35 -11.16 20.50
C LYS A 359 -23.96 -10.94 21.11
N ASP A 360 -23.21 -12.02 21.35
CA ASP A 360 -21.88 -11.95 21.96
C ASP A 360 -20.83 -11.34 21.01
N ASN A 361 -21.12 -11.33 19.70
CA ASN A 361 -20.25 -10.75 18.67
C ASN A 361 -20.69 -9.34 18.27
N VAL A 362 -21.97 -9.18 17.93
CA VAL A 362 -22.56 -7.92 17.47
C VAL A 362 -22.70 -6.91 18.63
N GLY A 363 -22.86 -7.38 19.86
CA GLY A 363 -23.02 -6.52 21.05
C GLY A 363 -21.84 -5.58 21.31
N TRP A 364 -20.64 -5.91 20.84
CA TRP A 364 -19.43 -5.10 20.98
C TRP A 364 -19.24 -4.04 19.88
N LEU A 365 -20.19 -3.92 18.95
CA LEU A 365 -20.12 -2.87 17.92
C LEU A 365 -20.34 -1.50 18.56
N ASP A 366 -19.56 -0.52 18.10
CA ASP A 366 -19.64 0.88 18.52
C ASP A 366 -20.54 1.66 17.55
N PRO A 367 -21.70 2.17 18.01
CA PRO A 367 -22.61 2.99 17.22
C PRO A 367 -22.19 4.46 17.08
N GLY A 368 -21.01 4.85 17.56
CA GLY A 368 -20.46 6.21 17.45
C GLY A 368 -20.54 7.01 18.75
N GLY A 369 -20.39 6.37 19.92
CA GLY A 369 -20.46 7.01 21.23
C GLY A 369 -19.68 6.27 22.33
N ASP A 370 -19.82 6.69 23.59
CA ASP A 370 -19.11 6.09 24.74
C ASP A 370 -19.72 4.75 25.23
N ALA A 371 -20.49 4.04 24.40
CA ALA A 371 -21.24 2.84 24.77
C ALA A 371 -21.32 1.85 23.61
N TYR A 372 -21.25 0.56 23.89
CA TYR A 372 -21.42 -0.50 22.89
C TYR A 372 -22.90 -0.85 22.70
N LEU A 373 -23.26 -1.54 21.61
CA LEU A 373 -24.63 -2.00 21.40
C LEU A 373 -25.19 -2.76 22.61
N MET A 374 -24.40 -3.60 23.27
CA MET A 374 -24.83 -4.35 24.46
C MET A 374 -25.16 -3.46 25.68
N ASP A 375 -24.70 -2.21 25.70
CA ASP A 375 -24.98 -1.25 26.77
C ASP A 375 -26.26 -0.44 26.48
N LEU A 376 -26.79 -0.53 25.26
CA LEU A 376 -27.97 0.23 24.83
C LEU A 376 -29.25 -0.57 25.08
N PRO A 377 -30.24 -0.03 25.83
CA PRO A 377 -31.46 -0.77 26.19
C PRO A 377 -32.23 -1.30 24.98
N TRP A 378 -32.30 -0.50 23.91
CA TRP A 378 -33.02 -0.88 22.69
C TRP A 378 -32.40 -2.10 21.99
N PHE A 379 -31.09 -2.36 22.18
CA PHE A 379 -30.43 -3.55 21.63
C PHE A 379 -30.34 -4.68 22.67
N ALA A 380 -29.93 -4.36 23.91
CA ALA A 380 -29.73 -5.33 24.98
C ALA A 380 -31.01 -6.11 25.32
N ASP A 381 -32.16 -5.45 25.35
CA ASP A 381 -33.44 -6.05 25.76
C ASP A 381 -34.21 -6.68 24.59
N HIS A 382 -33.93 -6.24 23.36
CA HIS A 382 -34.72 -6.61 22.18
C HIS A 382 -33.95 -7.45 21.16
N TRP A 383 -32.62 -7.52 21.20
CA TRP A 383 -31.89 -8.48 20.34
C TRP A 383 -32.13 -9.93 20.78
N PRO A 384 -32.36 -10.91 19.87
CA PRO A 384 -32.59 -12.30 20.27
C PRO A 384 -31.32 -12.97 20.84
N ASP A 385 -31.41 -13.51 22.06
CA ASP A 385 -30.28 -14.19 22.73
C ASP A 385 -29.96 -15.57 22.13
N ASN A 386 -30.90 -16.15 21.39
CA ASN A 386 -30.83 -17.48 20.79
C ASN A 386 -30.49 -17.45 19.29
N LEU A 387 -30.20 -16.27 18.72
CA LEU A 387 -29.76 -16.16 17.34
C LEU A 387 -28.28 -16.52 17.24
N GLY A 388 -27.96 -17.56 16.45
CA GLY A 388 -26.57 -17.93 16.14
C GLY A 388 -25.95 -17.04 15.06
N THR A 389 -24.62 -16.89 15.09
CA THR A 389 -23.83 -16.11 14.12
C THR A 389 -24.05 -16.61 12.68
N ARG A 390 -24.35 -17.90 12.50
CA ARG A 390 -24.65 -18.48 11.18
C ARG A 390 -25.90 -17.94 10.48
N HIS A 391 -26.81 -17.32 11.22
CA HIS A 391 -28.09 -16.82 10.71
C HIS A 391 -28.07 -15.31 10.48
N LEU A 392 -26.92 -14.64 10.67
CA LEU A 392 -26.83 -13.18 10.65
C LEU A 392 -27.21 -12.56 9.31
N VAL A 393 -26.89 -13.22 8.19
CA VAL A 393 -27.26 -12.75 6.85
C VAL A 393 -28.79 -12.78 6.68
N ALA A 394 -29.43 -13.88 7.08
CA ALA A 394 -30.88 -14.03 7.00
C ALA A 394 -31.60 -13.08 7.97
N ALA A 395 -31.06 -12.89 9.18
CA ALA A 395 -31.57 -11.93 10.17
C ALA A 395 -31.50 -10.48 9.64
N TYR A 396 -30.38 -10.10 9.02
CA TYR A 396 -30.23 -8.78 8.41
C TYR A 396 -31.30 -8.53 7.34
N ARG A 397 -31.55 -9.48 6.44
CA ARG A 397 -32.55 -9.33 5.36
C ARG A 397 -33.97 -9.13 5.90
N VAL A 398 -34.33 -9.81 6.99
CA VAL A 398 -35.64 -9.62 7.65
C VAL A 398 -35.75 -8.22 8.27
N LEU A 399 -34.70 -7.76 8.96
CA LEU A 399 -34.70 -6.44 9.60
C LEU A 399 -34.66 -5.30 8.57
N GLU A 400 -33.92 -5.46 7.46
CA GLU A 400 -33.89 -4.50 6.35
C GLU A 400 -35.26 -4.39 5.67
N GLY A 401 -35.97 -5.51 5.51
CA GLY A 401 -37.35 -5.51 4.99
C GLY A 401 -38.36 -4.82 5.92
N ALA A 402 -38.05 -4.69 7.22
CA ALA A 402 -38.89 -4.04 8.22
C ALA A 402 -38.60 -2.54 8.42
N GLU A 403 -37.54 -1.99 7.79
CA GLU A 403 -37.18 -0.56 7.85
C GLU A 403 -38.04 0.32 6.89
N VAL A 404 -38.96 -0.29 6.12
CA VAL A 404 -39.80 0.38 5.10
C VAL A 404 -40.95 1.21 5.67
#